data_AF-A0A4V4HQR8-F1
#
_entry.id   AF-A0A4V4HQR8-F1
#
_cell.length_a   1.000
_cell.length_b   1.000
_cell.length_c   1.000
_cell.angle_alpha   90.00
_cell.angle_beta   90.00
_cell.angle_gamma   90.00
#
_symmetry.space_group_name_H-M   'P 1'
#
loop_
_entity.id
_entity.type
_entity.pdbx_description
1 polymer ?
#
loop_
_entity_poly.entity_id
_entity_poly.type
_entity_poly.pdbx_seq_one_letter_code
_entity_poly.pdbx_strand_id
1 'polypeptide(L)'
;MPDPQTTPAPEALTLRLLRDIFDKRGIPRRCPRRRCRRSRHCSGAALSPADPLTTGERLPPCAVSAKPEARRQFIAMARDLLPPLDDSTTLGTWPHDREAANHLRQAIAIVERIHSRPGPHPDSEGTALAAWHATDPASELTALCRRIWRQPKAEKRPTASPDTAPS
;
A
#
# COMPACT_ATOMS: atom_id res chain seq x y z
N MET A 1 17.08 -2.71 33.85
CA MET A 1 15.85 -2.10 33.31
C MET A 1 16.05 -1.94 31.81
N PRO A 2 15.39 -2.73 30.94
CA PRO A 2 15.44 -2.42 29.52
C PRO A 2 14.68 -1.10 29.31
N ASP A 3 15.25 -0.18 28.53
CA ASP A 3 14.54 0.99 28.03
C ASP A 3 13.16 0.56 27.49
N PRO A 4 12.08 1.33 27.68
CA PRO A 4 10.84 1.12 26.98
C PRO A 4 11.10 1.40 25.49
N GLN A 5 11.69 0.41 24.82
CA GLN A 5 11.90 0.37 23.40
C GLN A 5 10.54 0.60 22.77
N THR A 6 10.42 1.81 22.26
CA THR A 6 9.29 2.38 21.56
C THR A 6 8.78 1.36 20.55
N THR A 7 7.76 0.60 20.92
CA THR A 7 7.09 -0.31 20.00
C THR A 7 6.68 0.56 18.82
N PRO A 8 7.18 0.29 17.60
CA PRO A 8 6.95 1.21 16.50
C PRO A 8 5.45 1.29 16.25
N ALA A 9 4.88 2.49 16.43
CA ALA A 9 3.46 2.71 16.26
C ALA A 9 3.03 2.28 14.84
N PRO A 10 1.86 1.64 14.69
CA PRO A 10 1.31 1.33 13.38
C PRO A 10 1.18 2.60 12.54
N GLU A 11 1.65 2.52 11.30
CA GLU A 11 1.48 3.63 10.38
C GLU A 11 0.04 3.65 9.85
N ALA A 12 -0.54 4.84 9.69
CA ALA A 12 -1.85 5.00 9.07
C ALA A 12 -1.91 4.32 7.69
N LEU A 13 -3.03 3.65 7.40
CA LEU A 13 -3.23 2.93 6.15
C LEU A 13 -3.00 3.82 4.91
N THR A 14 -3.43 5.08 4.98
CA THR A 14 -3.26 6.08 3.92
C THR A 14 -1.80 6.27 3.50
N LEU A 15 -0.86 6.30 4.46
CA LEU A 15 0.57 6.45 4.20
C LEU A 15 1.19 5.14 3.67
N ARG A 16 0.72 3.99 4.14
CA ARG A 16 1.14 2.68 3.61
C ARG A 16 0.66 2.49 2.17
N LEU A 17 -0.55 2.94 1.85
CA LEU A 17 -1.12 2.94 0.50
C LEU A 17 -0.34 3.85 -0.45
N LEU A 18 -0.03 5.07 0.00
CA LEU A 18 0.81 6.02 -0.73
C LEU A 18 2.13 5.40 -1.14
N ARG A 19 2.79 4.72 -0.20
CA ARG A 19 4.00 3.97 -0.51
C ARG A 19 3.71 2.91 -1.56
N ASP A 20 2.74 2.03 -1.34
CA ASP A 20 2.43 0.97 -2.30
C ASP A 20 2.35 1.47 -3.74
N ILE A 21 1.62 2.57 -3.95
CA ILE A 21 1.44 3.22 -5.25
C ILE A 21 2.79 3.73 -5.79
N PHE A 22 3.59 4.40 -4.96
CA PHE A 22 4.92 4.86 -5.35
C PHE A 22 5.88 3.71 -5.69
N ASP A 23 5.75 2.54 -5.04
CA ASP A 23 6.53 1.34 -5.42
C ASP A 23 6.14 0.88 -6.82
N LYS A 24 4.83 0.71 -7.06
CA LYS A 24 4.29 0.17 -8.31
C LYS A 24 4.66 1.03 -9.51
N ARG A 25 4.80 2.34 -9.29
CA ARG A 25 5.15 3.33 -10.32
C ARG A 25 6.65 3.57 -10.48
N GLY A 26 7.49 2.85 -9.72
CA GLY A 26 8.94 3.02 -9.81
C GLY A 26 9.42 4.42 -9.41
N ILE A 27 8.62 5.16 -8.64
CA ILE A 27 9.00 6.50 -8.20
C ILE A 27 10.20 6.35 -7.27
N PRO A 28 11.34 7.01 -7.56
CA PRO A 28 12.57 6.82 -6.79
C PRO A 28 12.35 7.15 -5.33
N ARG A 29 12.44 6.14 -4.48
CA ARG A 29 12.38 6.32 -3.03
C ARG A 29 13.77 6.66 -2.55
N ARG A 30 14.11 7.95 -2.59
CA ARG A 30 15.34 8.45 -1.96
C ARG A 30 15.12 8.52 -0.47
N CYS A 31 15.22 7.36 0.19
CA CYS A 31 15.20 7.30 1.64
C CYS A 31 16.63 7.14 2.17
N PRO A 32 17.10 8.01 3.08
CA PRO A 32 18.41 7.83 3.71
C PRO A 32 18.46 6.56 4.57
N ARG A 33 17.30 6.08 5.07
CA ARG A 33 17.21 4.90 5.93
C ARG A 33 17.53 3.61 5.15
N ARG A 34 18.57 2.89 5.57
CA ARG A 34 19.02 1.60 5.00
C ARG A 34 17.89 0.56 4.93
N ARG A 35 17.01 0.52 5.94
CA ARG A 35 15.83 -0.37 5.96
C ARG A 35 14.92 -0.11 4.76
N CYS A 36 14.60 1.15 4.47
CA CYS A 36 13.81 1.51 3.29
C CYS A 36 14.53 1.19 1.98
N ARG A 37 15.86 1.29 1.90
CA ARG A 37 16.59 0.90 0.67
C ARG A 37 16.56 -0.61 0.43
N ARG A 38 16.64 -1.42 1.49
CA ARG A 38 16.64 -2.89 1.39
C ARG A 38 15.25 -3.50 1.24
N SER A 39 14.30 -3.07 2.05
CA SER A 39 12.96 -3.64 2.06
C SER A 39 11.96 -2.81 1.26
N ARG A 40 12.32 -1.61 0.79
CA ARG A 40 11.35 -0.63 0.28
C ARG A 40 10.26 -0.33 1.32
N HIS A 41 10.56 -0.43 2.61
CA HIS A 41 9.61 -0.14 3.69
C HIS A 41 10.26 0.78 4.72
N CYS A 42 9.79 2.03 4.80
CA CYS A 42 10.30 3.02 5.76
C CYS A 42 9.35 3.13 6.95
N SER A 43 9.54 2.41 8.05
CA SER A 43 8.81 2.76 9.29
C SER A 43 9.28 4.13 9.79
N GLY A 44 8.35 5.04 10.10
CA GLY A 44 8.67 6.39 10.58
C GLY A 44 7.48 7.34 10.57
N ALA A 45 7.55 8.37 11.42
CA ALA A 45 6.59 9.46 11.46
C ALA A 45 6.47 10.16 10.09
N ALA A 46 5.24 10.50 9.72
CA ALA A 46 4.96 11.21 8.49
C ALA A 46 5.45 12.67 8.59
N LEU A 47 5.93 13.20 7.47
CA LEU A 47 6.50 14.55 7.38
C LEU A 47 5.59 15.45 6.56
N SER A 48 5.57 16.73 6.90
CA SER A 48 4.98 17.74 6.01
C SER A 48 5.96 18.02 4.86
N PRO A 49 5.55 17.94 3.58
CA PRO A 49 6.35 18.49 2.49
C PRO A 49 6.49 20.01 2.64
N ALA A 50 7.54 20.58 2.04
CA ALA A 50 7.75 22.03 2.01
C ALA A 50 6.59 22.76 1.31
N ASP A 51 6.12 22.20 0.18
CA ASP A 51 4.97 22.70 -0.57
C ASP A 51 3.83 21.66 -0.54
N PRO A 52 2.93 21.71 0.46
CA PRO A 52 1.76 20.84 0.52
C PRO A 52 0.72 21.19 -0.56
N LEU A 53 0.12 20.16 -1.16
CA LEU A 53 -0.98 20.26 -2.13
C LEU A 53 -2.33 20.46 -1.44
N THR A 54 -2.48 19.94 -0.22
CA THR A 54 -3.68 20.08 0.60
C THR A 54 -3.31 20.41 2.03
N THR A 55 -4.24 21.08 2.74
CA THR A 55 -4.07 21.35 4.17
C THR A 55 -3.88 20.04 4.93
N GLY A 56 -2.80 19.95 5.71
CA GLY A 56 -2.49 18.77 6.51
C GLY A 56 -1.87 17.60 5.75
N GLU A 57 -1.41 17.80 4.50
CA GLU A 57 -0.74 16.73 3.75
C GLU A 57 0.47 16.20 4.52
N ARG A 58 0.49 14.88 4.68
CA ARG A 58 1.59 14.14 5.30
C ARG A 58 2.12 13.10 4.32
N LEU A 59 3.44 13.07 4.17
CA LEU A 59 4.13 12.12 3.31
C LEU A 59 5.05 11.23 4.12
N PRO A 60 5.26 9.98 3.70
CA PRO A 60 6.27 9.15 4.29
C PRO A 60 7.66 9.75 4.02
N PRO A 61 8.64 9.57 4.92
CA PRO A 61 9.97 10.16 4.76
C PRO A 61 10.65 9.83 3.44
N CYS A 62 10.38 8.64 2.88
CA CYS A 62 10.94 8.20 1.61
C CYS A 62 10.37 8.90 0.37
N ALA A 63 9.30 9.68 0.53
CA ALA A 63 8.60 10.33 -0.56
C ALA A 63 8.29 11.81 -0.28
N VAL A 64 8.92 12.40 0.75
CA VAL A 64 8.77 13.83 1.06
C VAL A 64 9.17 14.73 -0.12
N SER A 65 10.09 14.25 -0.97
CA SER A 65 10.55 14.92 -2.19
C SER A 65 9.84 14.43 -3.46
N ALA A 66 8.72 13.71 -3.34
CA ALA A 66 7.95 13.29 -4.51
C ALA A 66 7.42 14.51 -5.27
N LYS A 67 7.49 14.45 -6.61
CA LYS A 67 6.98 15.52 -7.47
C LYS A 67 5.47 15.75 -7.24
N PRO A 68 4.97 16.99 -7.35
CA PRO A 68 3.56 17.32 -7.20
C PRO A 68 2.62 16.42 -8.03
N GLU A 69 2.99 16.07 -9.26
CA GLU A 69 2.16 15.25 -10.17
C GLU A 69 1.93 13.85 -9.60
N ALA A 70 2.98 13.22 -9.07
CA ALA A 70 2.89 11.92 -8.44
C ALA A 70 2.01 11.96 -7.18
N ARG A 71 2.10 13.05 -6.42
CA ARG A 71 1.30 13.28 -5.21
C ARG A 71 -0.18 13.51 -5.55
N ARG A 72 -0.51 14.31 -6.57
CA ARG A 72 -1.89 14.48 -7.06
C ARG A 72 -2.51 13.16 -7.49
N GLN A 73 -1.76 12.36 -8.24
CA GLN A 73 -2.24 11.05 -8.69
C GLN A 73 -2.46 10.09 -7.52
N PHE A 74 -1.63 10.15 -6.48
CA PHE A 74 -1.92 9.43 -5.24
C PHE A 74 -3.22 9.90 -4.60
N ILE A 75 -3.42 11.21 -4.43
CA ILE A 75 -4.61 11.76 -3.77
C ILE A 75 -5.88 11.29 -4.50
N ALA A 76 -5.86 11.31 -5.84
CA ALA A 76 -6.96 10.76 -6.64
C ALA A 76 -7.20 9.27 -6.35
N MET A 77 -6.16 8.43 -6.43
CA MET A 77 -6.30 6.99 -6.14
C MET A 77 -6.73 6.70 -4.71
N ALA A 78 -6.23 7.45 -3.73
CA ALA A 78 -6.60 7.30 -2.33
C ALA A 78 -8.07 7.62 -2.11
N ARG A 79 -8.58 8.67 -2.77
CA ARG A 79 -10.01 9.00 -2.76
C ARG A 79 -10.88 7.89 -3.35
N ASP A 80 -10.39 7.14 -4.32
CA ASP A 80 -11.17 6.05 -4.92
C ASP A 80 -11.08 4.76 -4.10
N LEU A 81 -9.97 4.55 -3.37
CA LEU A 81 -9.69 3.29 -2.65
C LEU A 81 -10.06 3.30 -1.17
N LEU A 82 -10.00 4.45 -0.50
CA LEU A 82 -10.19 4.56 0.95
C LEU A 82 -11.65 4.63 1.41
N PRO A 83 -12.59 5.29 0.71
CA PRO A 83 -13.98 5.36 1.20
C PRO A 83 -14.62 4.00 1.49
N PRO A 84 -14.43 2.94 0.66
CA PRO A 84 -14.94 1.61 0.99
C PRO A 84 -14.33 0.98 2.25
N LEU A 85 -13.22 1.51 2.76
CA LEU A 85 -12.48 1.02 3.91
C LEU A 85 -12.65 1.90 5.16
N ASP A 86 -12.95 3.20 5.01
CA ASP A 86 -13.18 4.11 6.13
C ASP A 86 -14.53 3.85 6.83
N ASP A 87 -15.50 3.26 6.13
CA ASP A 87 -16.79 2.80 6.71
C ASP A 87 -16.66 1.49 7.54
N SER A 88 -15.45 0.94 7.68
CA SER A 88 -15.16 -0.37 8.32
C SER A 88 -15.30 -0.41 9.85
N THR A 89 -15.73 0.68 10.50
CA THR A 89 -16.14 0.63 11.92
C THR A 89 -17.50 -0.03 12.13
N THR A 90 -18.27 -0.20 11.04
CA THR A 90 -19.45 -1.04 10.99
C THR A 90 -19.13 -2.29 10.17
N LEU A 91 -19.51 -3.48 10.66
CA LEU A 91 -19.54 -4.73 9.89
C LEU A 91 -20.41 -4.51 8.65
N GLY A 92 -19.80 -4.00 7.58
CA GLY A 92 -20.52 -3.45 6.43
C GLY A 92 -21.14 -4.58 5.62
N THR A 93 -22.41 -4.44 5.30
CA THR A 93 -23.06 -5.26 4.29
C THR A 93 -22.34 -5.03 2.96
N TRP A 94 -22.07 -6.11 2.22
CA TRP A 94 -21.52 -5.98 0.87
C TRP A 94 -22.42 -5.09 0.00
N PRO A 95 -21.84 -4.18 -0.81
CA PRO A 95 -22.63 -3.38 -1.73
C PRO A 95 -23.47 -4.26 -2.65
N HIS A 96 -24.74 -3.91 -2.82
CA HIS A 96 -25.63 -4.60 -3.78
C HIS A 96 -25.25 -4.27 -5.23
N ASP A 97 -24.72 -3.07 -5.46
CA ASP A 97 -24.20 -2.67 -6.76
C ASP A 97 -22.93 -3.44 -7.10
N ARG A 98 -22.90 -4.02 -8.30
CA ARG A 98 -21.81 -4.89 -8.76
C ARG A 98 -20.50 -4.11 -8.90
N GLU A 99 -20.55 -2.85 -9.33
CA GLU A 99 -19.36 -2.02 -9.51
C GLU A 99 -18.73 -1.68 -8.15
N ALA A 100 -19.55 -1.20 -7.21
CA ALA A 100 -19.15 -0.92 -5.84
C ALA A 100 -18.61 -2.16 -5.12
N ALA A 101 -19.25 -3.32 -5.28
CA ALA A 101 -18.75 -4.57 -4.72
C ALA A 101 -17.38 -4.95 -5.30
N ASN A 102 -17.16 -4.77 -6.60
CA ASN A 102 -15.86 -5.02 -7.22
C ASN A 102 -14.79 -4.02 -6.76
N HIS A 103 -15.14 -2.75 -6.58
CA HIS A 103 -14.23 -1.76 -5.99
C HIS A 103 -13.82 -2.14 -4.56
N LEU A 104 -14.77 -2.61 -3.74
CA LEU A 104 -14.46 -3.12 -2.41
C LEU A 104 -13.52 -4.35 -2.46
N ARG A 105 -13.73 -5.31 -3.37
CA ARG A 105 -12.81 -6.45 -3.55
C ARG A 105 -11.39 -6.02 -3.90
N GLN A 106 -11.27 -4.99 -4.77
CA GLN A 106 -9.97 -4.43 -5.12
C GLN A 106 -9.32 -3.73 -3.92
N ALA A 107 -10.08 -2.95 -3.15
CA ALA A 107 -9.60 -2.30 -1.94
C ALA A 107 -9.09 -3.32 -0.91
N ILE A 108 -9.88 -4.37 -0.62
CA ILE A 108 -9.49 -5.49 0.25
C ILE A 108 -8.18 -6.14 -0.23
N ALA A 109 -8.07 -6.44 -1.52
CA ALA A 109 -6.85 -7.04 -2.09
C ALA A 109 -5.61 -6.15 -1.95
N ILE A 110 -5.77 -4.82 -2.07
CA ILE A 110 -4.68 -3.86 -1.86
C ILE A 110 -4.26 -3.80 -0.39
N VAL A 111 -5.22 -3.73 0.54
CA VAL A 111 -4.95 -3.72 1.98
C VAL A 111 -4.26 -5.01 2.41
N GLU A 112 -4.72 -6.17 1.95
CA GLU A 112 -4.04 -7.45 2.23
C GLU A 112 -2.59 -7.46 1.75
N ARG A 113 -2.33 -6.93 0.55
CA ARG A 113 -0.95 -6.84 0.03
C ARG A 113 -0.09 -5.87 0.84
N ILE A 114 -0.69 -4.83 1.41
CA ILE A 114 -0.03 -3.95 2.35
C ILE A 114 0.26 -4.70 3.66
N HIS A 115 -0.69 -5.48 4.17
CA HIS A 115 -0.56 -6.32 5.37
C HIS A 115 0.44 -7.46 5.21
N SER A 116 0.64 -7.97 4.00
CA SER A 116 1.64 -9.01 3.75
C SER A 116 3.08 -8.51 3.83
N ARG A 117 3.29 -7.20 4.04
CA ARG A 117 4.62 -6.59 4.15
C ARG A 117 5.06 -6.54 5.61
N PRO A 118 6.36 -6.60 5.88
CA PRO A 118 6.85 -6.47 7.25
C PRO A 118 6.64 -5.04 7.76
N GLY A 119 5.92 -4.90 8.88
CA GLY A 119 5.68 -3.63 9.56
C GLY A 119 4.64 -3.78 10.67
N PRO A 120 4.52 -2.79 11.58
CA PRO A 120 3.41 -2.75 12.52
C PRO A 120 2.12 -2.39 11.76
N HIS A 121 1.08 -3.19 11.96
CA HIS A 121 -0.26 -2.99 11.43
C HIS A 121 -1.25 -2.94 12.60
N PRO A 122 -2.29 -2.09 12.55
CA PRO A 122 -3.35 -2.13 13.55
C PRO A 122 -4.10 -3.47 13.49
N ASP A 123 -4.37 -4.08 14.63
CA ASP A 123 -5.14 -5.34 14.71
C ASP A 123 -6.57 -5.16 14.16
N SER A 124 -7.14 -3.96 14.32
CA SER A 124 -8.45 -3.60 13.78
C SER A 124 -8.56 -3.79 12.27
N GLU A 125 -7.47 -3.58 11.52
CA GLU A 125 -7.45 -3.81 10.07
C GLU A 125 -7.49 -5.31 9.75
N GLY A 126 -6.80 -6.14 10.53
CA GLY A 126 -6.86 -7.60 10.41
C GLY A 126 -8.26 -8.15 10.70
N THR A 127 -8.89 -7.66 11.78
CA THR A 127 -10.27 -8.01 12.14
C THR A 127 -11.26 -7.58 11.05
N ALA A 128 -11.13 -6.37 10.51
CA ALA A 128 -11.98 -5.88 9.44
C ALA A 128 -11.84 -6.73 8.16
N LEU A 129 -10.61 -7.07 7.75
CA LEU A 129 -10.37 -7.95 6.60
C LEU A 129 -11.03 -9.32 6.79
N ALA A 130 -10.88 -9.93 7.97
CA ALA A 130 -11.50 -11.22 8.27
C ALA A 130 -13.03 -11.15 8.21
N ALA A 131 -13.62 -10.07 8.75
CA ALA A 131 -15.05 -9.82 8.70
C ALA A 131 -15.58 -9.72 7.26
N TRP A 132 -14.91 -8.96 6.39
CA TRP A 132 -15.29 -8.84 4.99
C TRP A 132 -15.23 -10.17 4.23
N HIS A 133 -14.20 -10.99 4.48
CA HIS A 133 -14.09 -12.32 3.87
C HIS A 133 -15.18 -13.28 4.32
N ALA A 134 -15.58 -13.22 5.59
CA ALA A 134 -16.61 -14.10 6.14
C ALA A 134 -18.00 -13.84 5.52
N THR A 135 -18.27 -12.61 5.07
CA THR A 135 -19.55 -12.20 4.51
C THR A 135 -19.55 -12.06 2.99
N ASP A 136 -18.44 -12.40 2.31
CA ASP A 136 -18.30 -12.20 0.86
C ASP A 136 -19.25 -13.08 0.04
N PRO A 137 -20.22 -12.50 -0.69
CA PRO A 137 -21.12 -13.28 -1.52
C PRO A 137 -20.44 -13.91 -2.74
N ALA A 138 -19.20 -13.51 -3.08
CA ALA A 138 -18.44 -14.06 -4.20
C ALA A 138 -16.93 -14.16 -3.88
N SER A 139 -16.61 -15.00 -2.90
CA SER A 139 -15.23 -15.26 -2.41
C SER A 139 -14.22 -15.61 -3.50
N GLU A 140 -14.64 -16.29 -4.57
CA GLU A 140 -13.81 -16.63 -5.72
C GLU A 140 -13.32 -15.39 -6.49
N LEU A 141 -14.17 -14.37 -6.64
CA LEU A 141 -13.79 -13.11 -7.27
C LEU A 141 -12.79 -12.35 -6.41
N THR A 142 -12.97 -12.37 -5.09
CA THR A 142 -12.01 -11.77 -4.16
C THR A 142 -10.67 -12.50 -4.22
N ALA A 143 -10.66 -13.83 -4.29
CA ALA A 143 -9.45 -14.62 -4.50
C ALA A 143 -8.74 -14.27 -5.83
N LEU A 144 -9.49 -14.03 -6.91
CA LEU A 144 -8.93 -13.55 -8.18
C LEU A 144 -8.30 -12.16 -8.03
N CYS A 145 -9.01 -11.19 -7.43
CA CYS A 145 -8.47 -9.85 -7.18
C CYS A 145 -7.16 -9.93 -6.36
N ARG A 146 -7.15 -10.73 -5.29
CA ARG A 146 -5.94 -10.96 -4.49
C ARG A 146 -4.77 -11.47 -5.31
N ARG A 147 -5.00 -12.46 -6.19
CA ARG A 147 -3.97 -12.98 -7.10
C ARG A 147 -3.42 -11.90 -8.02
N ILE A 148 -4.29 -11.12 -8.67
CA ILE A 148 -3.90 -10.03 -9.57
C ILE A 148 -3.02 -9.01 -8.84
N TRP A 149 -3.39 -8.64 -7.62
CA TRP A 149 -2.65 -7.64 -6.85
C TRP A 149 -1.35 -8.19 -6.24
N ARG A 150 -1.30 -9.48 -5.84
CA ARG A 150 -0.12 -10.12 -5.26
C ARG A 150 1.01 -10.38 -6.27
N GLN A 151 0.69 -10.57 -7.56
CA GLN A 151 1.69 -10.82 -8.60
C GLN A 151 2.78 -9.74 -8.55
N PRO A 152 4.02 -10.09 -8.15
CA PRO A 152 5.14 -9.17 -8.31
C PRO A 152 5.30 -8.94 -9.82
N LYS A 153 5.46 -7.70 -10.25
CA LYS A 153 5.93 -7.41 -11.62
C LYS A 153 7.25 -8.17 -11.82
N ALA A 154 7.18 -9.31 -12.47
CA ALA A 154 8.33 -10.05 -12.97
C ALA A 154 8.46 -9.75 -14.45
N GLU A 155 9.01 -8.59 -14.79
CA GLU A 155 9.83 -8.54 -16.00
C GLU A 155 11.27 -8.76 -15.55
N LYS A 156 11.67 -10.04 -15.60
CA LYS A 156 13.07 -10.40 -15.69
C LYS A 156 13.64 -9.61 -16.87
N ARG A 157 14.66 -8.78 -16.63
CA ARG A 157 15.54 -8.35 -17.72
C ARG A 157 15.98 -9.61 -18.48
N PRO A 158 15.93 -9.64 -19.81
CA PRO A 158 16.72 -10.60 -20.55
C PRO A 158 18.16 -10.41 -20.07
N THR A 159 18.73 -11.41 -19.42
CA THR A 159 20.17 -11.47 -19.22
C THR A 159 20.74 -11.51 -20.62
N ALA A 160 21.37 -10.41 -21.05
CA ALA A 160 22.19 -10.43 -22.25
C ALA A 160 23.21 -11.54 -22.04
N SER A 161 23.12 -12.59 -22.84
CA SER A 161 24.16 -13.62 -22.91
C SER A 161 25.48 -12.91 -23.16
N PRO A 162 26.55 -13.23 -22.40
CA PRO A 162 27.86 -12.71 -22.72
C PRO A 162 28.25 -13.26 -24.09
N ASP A 163 28.83 -12.38 -24.90
CA ASP A 163 29.42 -12.67 -26.20
C ASP A 163 30.04 -14.07 -26.26
N THR A 164 29.51 -14.92 -27.13
CA THR A 164 30.32 -15.96 -27.75
C THR A 164 31.17 -15.28 -28.81
N ALA A 165 32.29 -14.70 -28.39
CA ALA A 165 33.48 -14.69 -29.23
C ALA A 165 34.27 -15.96 -28.88
N PRO A 166 34.60 -16.78 -29.88
CA PRO A 166 36.02 -16.86 -30.17
C PRO A 166 36.38 -16.98 -31.66
N SER A 167 37.54 -16.38 -31.94
CA SER A 167 38.53 -16.65 -33.00
C SER A 167 38.22 -16.19 -34.43
#